data_AF-A0A924A7U4-F1
#
_entry.id   AF-A0A924A7U4-F1
#
_cell.length_a   1.000
_cell.length_b   1.000
_cell.length_c   1.000
_cell.angle_alpha   90.00
_cell.angle_beta   90.00
_cell.angle_gamma   90.00
#
_symmetry.space_group_name_H-M   'P 1'
#
loop_
_entity.id
_entity.type
_entity.pdbx_description
1 polymer ?
#
loop_
_entity_poly.entity_id
_entity_poly.type
_entity_poly.pdbx_seq_one_letter_code
_entity_poly.pdbx_strand_id
1 'polypeptide(L)'
;WSRNALEWNLANDASFGPHTTGGCSTCKGALTINGSSIQRNVAYYIIAHAAKFVPAGSVRIGSNVSGDLQTVAFKTPAGKKVLIAENNGGTDIVFNIKFNGKWVIASLPAGGVGTYIW
;
A
#
# COMPACT_ATOMS: atom_id res chain seq x y z
N TRP A 1 -12.52 0.97 -11.61
CA TRP A 1 -11.84 2.27 -11.82
C TRP A 1 -12.00 3.18 -10.61
N SER A 2 -11.65 2.69 -9.43
CA SER A 2 -11.76 3.49 -8.21
C SER A 2 -10.78 4.66 -8.24
N ARG A 3 -11.23 5.83 -7.82
CA ARG A 3 -10.37 7.03 -7.65
C ARG A 3 -9.90 7.22 -6.21
N ASN A 4 -10.53 6.49 -5.28
CA ASN A 4 -10.26 6.53 -3.85
C ASN A 4 -10.33 5.10 -3.30
N ALA A 5 -9.56 4.84 -2.25
CA ALA A 5 -9.67 3.66 -1.40
C ALA A 5 -9.71 4.16 0.04
N LEU A 6 -10.69 3.69 0.79
CA LEU A 6 -10.89 4.03 2.20
C LEU A 6 -10.96 2.74 2.97
N GLU A 7 -10.12 2.63 3.99
CA GLU A 7 -10.23 1.58 5.00
C GLU A 7 -11.30 1.97 6.02
N TRP A 8 -11.69 1.02 6.88
CA TRP A 8 -12.72 1.22 7.88
C TRP A 8 -12.20 2.07 9.06
N ASN A 9 -12.00 1.47 10.23
CA ASN A 9 -11.50 2.20 11.39
C ASN A 9 -10.01 2.53 11.23
N LEU A 10 -9.65 3.80 11.46
CA LEU A 10 -8.25 4.18 11.59
C LEU A 10 -7.61 3.53 12.82
N ALA A 11 -8.32 3.48 13.95
CA ALA A 11 -7.80 2.93 15.19
C ALA A 11 -8.89 2.26 16.03
N ASN A 12 -8.48 1.24 16.77
CA ASN A 12 -9.25 0.60 17.84
C ASN A 12 -8.33 0.32 19.04
N ASP A 13 -8.91 0.02 20.19
CA ASP A 13 -8.16 -0.53 21.33
C ASP A 13 -7.77 -2.02 21.10
N ALA A 14 -7.05 -2.61 22.06
CA ALA A 14 -6.62 -4.01 22.00
C ALA A 14 -7.78 -5.03 22.06
N SER A 15 -8.98 -4.59 22.45
CA SER A 15 -10.22 -5.39 22.51
C SER A 15 -11.14 -5.11 21.32
N PHE A 16 -10.64 -4.48 20.25
CA PHE A 16 -11.42 -4.06 19.07
C PHE A 16 -12.56 -3.09 19.40
N GLY A 17 -12.43 -2.36 20.50
CA GLY A 17 -13.35 -1.35 20.95
C GLY A 17 -13.01 0.06 20.46
N PRO A 18 -13.93 1.02 20.67
CA PRO A 18 -15.34 0.79 21.00
C PRO A 18 -16.12 0.27 19.78
N HIS A 19 -17.14 -0.56 20.02
CA HIS A 19 -18.11 -0.98 19.01
C HIS A 19 -19.51 -1.07 19.63
N THR A 20 -20.55 -0.98 18.81
CA THR A 20 -21.94 -1.07 19.27
C THR A 20 -22.35 -2.52 19.55
N THR A 21 -23.30 -2.74 20.46
CA THR A 21 -23.95 -4.04 20.61
C THR A 21 -24.61 -4.46 19.29
N GLY A 22 -24.30 -5.67 18.81
CA GLY A 22 -24.71 -6.15 17.48
C GLY A 22 -23.85 -5.65 16.31
N GLY A 23 -22.87 -4.77 16.58
CA GLY A 23 -21.85 -4.36 15.62
C GLY A 23 -20.70 -5.36 15.52
N CYS A 24 -19.67 -5.00 14.76
CA CYS A 24 -18.50 -5.85 14.55
C CYS A 24 -17.59 -5.88 15.79
N SER A 25 -17.58 -7.00 16.51
CA SER A 25 -16.74 -7.24 17.69
C SER A 25 -15.34 -7.78 17.36
N THR A 26 -15.04 -8.00 16.08
CA THR A 26 -13.76 -8.56 15.59
C THR A 26 -13.06 -7.67 14.58
N CYS A 27 -13.55 -6.44 14.38
CA CYS A 27 -13.01 -5.52 13.38
C CYS A 27 -11.74 -4.84 13.90
N LYS A 28 -10.62 -5.12 13.24
CA LYS A 28 -9.32 -4.55 13.56
C LYS A 28 -9.09 -3.25 12.77
N GLY A 29 -8.86 -2.15 13.47
CA GLY A 29 -8.48 -0.89 12.84
C GLY A 29 -7.09 -0.93 12.20
N ALA A 30 -6.76 0.08 11.39
CA ALA A 30 -5.42 0.24 10.84
C ALA A 30 -4.35 0.37 11.93
N LEU A 31 -4.71 0.93 13.08
CA LEU A 31 -3.90 1.01 14.29
C LEU A 31 -4.59 0.29 15.45
N THR A 32 -3.80 -0.32 16.32
CA THR A 32 -4.22 -0.76 17.64
C THR A 32 -3.52 0.11 18.69
N ILE A 33 -4.31 0.76 19.54
CA ILE A 33 -3.82 1.66 20.59
C ILE A 33 -4.02 0.99 21.95
N ASN A 34 -2.96 0.87 22.73
CA ASN A 34 -3.01 0.32 24.09
C ASN A 34 -2.17 1.19 25.03
N GLY A 35 -2.84 2.09 25.77
CA GLY A 35 -2.17 3.14 26.53
C GLY A 35 -1.34 4.03 25.60
N SER A 36 -0.02 4.10 25.83
CA SER A 36 0.93 4.82 24.97
C SER A 36 1.47 3.99 23.80
N SER A 37 1.17 2.69 23.73
CA SER A 37 1.64 1.81 22.66
C SER A 37 0.74 1.90 21.42
N ILE A 38 1.37 2.03 20.24
CA ILE A 38 0.69 2.05 18.94
C ILE A 38 1.25 0.93 18.07
N GLN A 39 0.40 -0.02 17.72
CA GLN A 39 0.70 -1.07 16.76
C GLN A 39 0.06 -0.76 15.41
N ARG A 40 0.83 -0.88 14.32
CA ARG A 40 0.34 -0.75 12.94
C ARG A 40 -0.10 -2.11 12.41
N ASN A 41 -1.30 -2.17 11.87
CA ASN A 41 -1.89 -3.36 11.26
C ASN A 41 -1.82 -3.30 9.73
N VAL A 42 -2.23 -4.37 9.07
CA VAL A 42 -2.16 -4.53 7.60
C VAL A 42 -2.79 -3.33 6.87
N ALA A 43 -3.99 -2.89 7.28
CA ALA A 43 -4.68 -1.74 6.68
C ALA A 43 -3.87 -0.43 6.73
N TYR A 44 -3.05 -0.21 7.78
CA TYR A 44 -2.16 0.94 7.82
C TYR A 44 -1.12 0.88 6.71
N TYR A 45 -0.49 -0.28 6.52
CA TYR A 45 0.56 -0.44 5.51
C TYR A 45 0.00 -0.35 4.09
N ILE A 46 -1.18 -0.93 3.82
CA ILE A 46 -1.88 -0.79 2.53
C ILE A 46 -2.03 0.69 2.17
N ILE A 47 -2.61 1.48 3.07
CA ILE A 47 -2.80 2.91 2.84
C ILE A 47 -1.46 3.65 2.79
N ALA A 48 -0.50 3.32 3.64
CA ALA A 48 0.79 4.01 3.71
C ALA A 48 1.63 3.86 2.43
N HIS A 49 1.56 2.71 1.74
CA HIS A 49 2.25 2.49 0.46
C HIS A 49 1.74 3.41 -0.65
N ALA A 50 0.49 3.89 -0.56
CA ALA A 50 -0.11 4.79 -1.53
C ALA A 50 -0.13 6.25 -1.04
N ALA A 51 -0.80 6.53 0.08
CA ALA A 51 -1.18 7.88 0.52
C ALA A 51 0.01 8.81 0.75
N LYS A 52 1.16 8.28 1.20
CA LYS A 52 2.38 9.08 1.40
C LYS A 52 2.98 9.59 0.09
N PHE A 53 2.75 8.89 -1.02
CA PHE A 53 3.50 9.07 -2.26
C PHE A 53 2.62 9.47 -3.45
N VAL A 54 1.32 9.17 -3.39
CA VAL A 54 0.33 9.44 -4.43
C VAL A 54 -0.64 10.52 -3.92
N PRO A 55 -0.25 11.81 -3.92
CA PRO A 55 -1.11 12.89 -3.44
C PRO A 55 -2.33 13.08 -4.35
N ALA A 56 -3.33 13.79 -3.84
CA ALA A 56 -4.51 14.19 -4.62
C ALA A 56 -4.12 14.87 -5.94
N GLY A 57 -4.85 14.54 -7.00
CA GLY A 57 -4.56 15.00 -8.36
C GLY A 57 -3.52 14.16 -9.11
N SER A 58 -2.94 13.13 -8.50
CA SER A 58 -2.12 12.15 -9.22
C SER A 58 -2.96 11.38 -10.25
N VAL A 59 -2.36 11.09 -11.41
CA VAL A 59 -3.01 10.38 -12.51
C VAL A 59 -2.38 9.01 -12.66
N ARG A 60 -3.21 7.95 -12.65
CA ARG A 60 -2.74 6.59 -12.95
C ARG A 60 -2.20 6.54 -14.38
N ILE A 61 -1.01 5.96 -14.55
CA ILE A 61 -0.36 5.70 -15.84
C ILE A 61 -0.17 4.19 -16.04
N GLY A 62 0.18 3.78 -17.25
CA GLY A 62 0.43 2.36 -17.56
C GLY A 62 1.61 1.78 -16.79
N SER A 63 1.46 0.53 -16.35
CA SER A 63 2.51 -0.34 -15.81
C SER A 63 2.25 -1.78 -16.23
N ASN A 64 3.24 -2.66 -16.07
CA ASN A 64 3.14 -4.06 -16.45
C ASN A 64 2.89 -4.94 -15.22
N VAL A 65 2.07 -5.98 -15.41
CA VAL A 65 1.95 -7.10 -14.46
C VAL A 65 2.66 -8.29 -15.09
N SER A 66 3.43 -9.03 -14.29
CA SER A 66 4.18 -10.20 -14.77
C SER A 66 4.21 -11.26 -13.69
N GLY A 67 3.52 -12.38 -13.91
CA GLY A 67 3.38 -13.44 -12.91
C GLY A 67 2.85 -12.89 -11.60
N ASP A 68 3.59 -13.15 -10.51
CA ASP A 68 3.23 -12.74 -9.16
C ASP A 68 3.57 -11.27 -8.83
N LEU A 69 4.23 -10.54 -9.74
CA LEU A 69 4.54 -9.12 -9.55
C LEU A 69 3.35 -8.26 -10.01
N GLN A 70 2.54 -7.82 -9.05
CA GLN A 70 1.45 -6.88 -9.28
C GLN A 70 1.97 -5.44 -9.21
N THR A 71 1.52 -4.57 -10.11
CA THR A 71 1.98 -3.17 -10.11
C THR A 71 0.88 -2.18 -10.46
N VAL A 72 1.04 -0.96 -9.95
CA VAL A 72 0.32 0.22 -10.40
C VAL A 72 1.24 1.43 -10.39
N ALA A 73 1.17 2.26 -11.42
CA ALA A 73 1.98 3.47 -11.54
C ALA A 73 1.15 4.75 -11.62
N PHE A 74 1.71 5.85 -11.14
CA PHE A 74 1.10 7.17 -11.12
C PHE A 74 2.08 8.26 -11.58
N LYS A 75 1.56 9.31 -12.20
CA LYS A 75 2.22 10.61 -12.35
C LYS A 75 1.62 11.58 -11.33
N THR A 76 2.45 12.13 -10.46
CA THR A 76 2.02 13.11 -9.45
C THR A 76 1.84 14.50 -10.08
N PRO A 77 1.11 15.43 -9.42
CA PRO A 77 1.01 16.83 -9.87
C PRO A 77 2.37 17.51 -10.00
N ALA A 78 3.34 17.15 -9.13
CA ALA A 78 4.71 17.64 -9.18
C ALA A 78 5.56 16.99 -10.30
N GLY A 79 4.96 16.14 -11.15
CA GLY A 79 5.62 15.51 -12.29
C GLY A 79 6.36 14.21 -11.99
N LYS A 80 6.54 13.85 -10.72
CA LYS A 80 7.19 12.59 -10.30
C LYS A 80 6.41 11.36 -10.77
N LYS A 81 7.10 10.25 -10.91
CA LYS A 81 6.53 8.92 -11.14
C LYS A 81 6.57 8.13 -9.84
N VAL A 82 5.48 7.42 -9.57
CA VAL A 82 5.37 6.55 -8.41
C VAL A 82 4.94 5.19 -8.90
N LEU A 83 5.69 4.15 -8.55
CA LEU A 83 5.33 2.75 -8.80
C LEU A 83 5.09 2.08 -7.45
N ILE A 84 3.92 1.49 -7.27
CA ILE A 84 3.67 0.54 -6.19
C ILE A 84 3.76 -0.85 -6.81
N ALA A 85 4.60 -1.71 -6.23
CA ALA A 85 4.79 -3.07 -6.67
C ALA A 85 4.60 -4.02 -5.48
N GLU A 86 3.90 -5.13 -5.72
CA GLU A 86 3.63 -6.19 -4.75
C GLU A 86 4.14 -7.50 -5.33
N ASN A 87 4.93 -8.23 -4.55
CA ASN A 87 5.23 -9.63 -4.78
C ASN A 87 4.17 -10.48 -4.09
N ASN A 88 3.18 -10.95 -4.85
CA ASN A 88 2.13 -11.84 -4.34
C ASN A 88 2.54 -13.32 -4.33
N GLY A 89 3.82 -13.61 -4.58
CA GLY A 89 4.38 -14.95 -4.65
C GLY A 89 5.00 -15.42 -3.34
N GLY A 90 5.33 -16.72 -3.30
CA GLY A 90 5.94 -17.40 -2.15
C GLY A 90 7.48 -17.32 -2.10
N THR A 91 8.12 -16.65 -3.05
CA THR A 91 9.59 -16.51 -3.13
C THR A 91 9.98 -15.09 -3.50
N ASP A 92 11.24 -14.72 -3.25
CA ASP A 92 11.77 -13.43 -3.66
C ASP A 92 11.67 -13.23 -5.18
N ILE A 93 11.29 -12.02 -5.59
CA ILE A 93 11.23 -11.62 -7.00
C ILE A 93 12.23 -10.50 -7.23
N VAL A 94 13.12 -10.69 -8.21
CA VAL A 94 13.97 -9.64 -8.76
C VAL A 94 13.33 -9.13 -10.06
N PHE A 95 13.24 -7.82 -10.22
CA PHE A 95 12.60 -7.21 -11.38
C PHE A 95 13.27 -5.90 -11.79
N ASN A 96 12.99 -5.48 -13.03
CA ASN A 96 13.48 -4.23 -13.59
C ASN A 96 12.38 -3.17 -13.61
N ILE A 97 12.68 -1.98 -13.12
CA ILE A 97 11.85 -0.78 -13.33
C ILE A 97 12.46 -0.03 -14.51
N LYS A 98 11.75 0.01 -15.65
CA LYS A 98 12.21 0.66 -16.88
C LYS A 98 11.42 1.93 -17.17
N PHE A 99 12.11 3.04 -17.44
CA PHE A 99 11.52 4.31 -17.83
C PHE A 99 12.46 5.10 -18.75
N ASN A 100 11.98 5.58 -19.89
CA ASN A 100 12.74 6.37 -20.87
C ASN A 100 14.13 5.79 -21.21
N GLY A 101 14.18 4.50 -21.51
CA GLY A 101 15.42 3.80 -21.87
C GLY A 101 16.39 3.53 -20.71
N LYS A 102 16.10 4.02 -19.50
CA LYS A 102 16.86 3.73 -18.27
C LYS A 102 16.17 2.63 -17.48
N TRP A 103 16.95 1.88 -16.70
CA TRP A 103 16.40 0.88 -15.78
C TRP A 103 17.17 0.83 -14.46
N VAL A 104 16.47 0.37 -13.42
CA VAL A 104 17.04 -0.02 -12.14
C VAL A 104 16.55 -1.42 -11.80
N ILE A 105 17.40 -2.21 -11.14
CA ILE A 105 17.05 -3.52 -10.60
C ILE A 105 16.55 -3.33 -9.18
N ALA A 106 15.42 -3.94 -8.86
CA ALA A 106 14.88 -4.01 -7.51
C ALA A 106 14.54 -5.48 -7.16
N SER A 107 14.41 -5.76 -5.88
CA SER A 107 13.87 -7.02 -5.40
C SER A 107 12.82 -6.79 -4.33
N LEU A 108 11.87 -7.72 -4.25
CA LEU A 108 10.90 -7.80 -3.17
C LEU A 108 10.89 -9.22 -2.60
N PRO A 109 10.93 -9.39 -1.28
CA PRO A 109 10.77 -10.70 -0.67
C PRO A 109 9.37 -11.25 -0.93
N ALA A 110 9.15 -12.53 -0.68
CA ALA A 110 7.82 -13.15 -0.71
C ALA A 110 6.80 -12.33 0.10
N GLY A 111 5.64 -12.02 -0.49
CA GLY A 111 4.61 -11.17 0.13
C GLY A 111 4.98 -9.69 0.33
N GLY A 112 6.13 -9.25 -0.19
CA GLY A 112 6.64 -7.89 0.01
C GLY A 112 5.98 -6.84 -0.89
N VAL A 113 5.85 -5.62 -0.38
CA VAL A 113 5.37 -4.45 -1.14
C VAL A 113 6.43 -3.35 -1.12
N GLY A 114 6.67 -2.72 -2.27
CA GLY A 114 7.59 -1.60 -2.42
C GLY A 114 6.94 -0.42 -3.13
N THR A 115 7.25 0.79 -2.67
CA THR A 115 6.89 2.03 -3.37
C THR A 115 8.14 2.75 -3.85
N TYR A 116 8.28 2.92 -5.16
CA TYR A 116 9.43 3.51 -5.83
C TYR A 116 9.05 4.85 -6.45
N ILE A 117 9.94 5.84 -6.37
CA ILE A 117 9.67 7.21 -6.81
C ILE A 117 10.86 7.75 -7.59
N TRP A 118 10.59 8.38 -8.74
CA TRP A 118 11.61 9.06 -9.55
C TRP A 118 11.04 10.25 -10.33
#